data_AF-I3L124-F1
#
_entry.id   AF-I3L124-F1
#
_cell.length_a   1.000
_cell.length_b   1.000
_cell.length_c   1.000
_cell.angle_alpha   90.00
_cell.angle_beta   90.00
_cell.angle_gamma   90.00
#
_symmetry.space_group_name_H-M   'P 1'
#
loop_
_entity.id
_entity.type
_entity.pdbx_description
1 polymer ?
#
loop_
_entity_poly.entity_id
_entity_poly.type
_entity_poly.pdbx_seq_one_letter_code
_entity_poly.pdbx_strand_id
1 'polypeptide(L)'
;MPSSVTALGQARSSGPGMAPSACCCSPAALQRRLPILAWLPSYSLQWLKMDFVAGLSVGLTAIPQALAYAEVAGLPPQYGLYSAFMGCFVYFFLGTSRDVTLGPTAIMSLLVSFYTFHEPAYAVLLAFLSGCIQLAMGVLRLGFLLDFISYPV
;
A
#
# COMPACT_ATOMS: atom_id res chain seq x y z
N MET A 1 26.08 23.46 -33.81
CA MET A 1 24.73 23.99 -34.12
C MET A 1 23.90 24.02 -32.82
N PRO A 2 24.03 25.05 -31.98
CA PRO A 2 23.22 25.24 -30.77
C PRO A 2 22.11 26.27 -31.01
N SER A 3 20.90 26.06 -30.46
CA SER A 3 19.78 27.01 -30.20
C SER A 3 18.51 26.13 -30.05
N SER A 4 17.95 25.87 -28.88
CA SER A 4 16.93 26.75 -28.27
C SER A 4 16.59 26.22 -26.86
N VAL A 5 17.42 26.54 -25.86
CA VAL A 5 17.13 26.32 -24.44
C VAL A 5 17.29 27.66 -23.72
N THR A 6 16.30 28.55 -23.89
CA THR A 6 16.20 29.80 -23.11
C THR A 6 14.74 30.27 -23.03
N ALA A 7 14.31 30.58 -21.80
CA ALA A 7 13.20 31.46 -21.40
C ALA A 7 11.77 30.90 -21.25
N LEU A 8 11.42 30.54 -20.00
CA LEU A 8 10.32 31.08 -19.16
C LEU A 8 10.16 30.10 -17.98
N GLY A 9 10.52 30.36 -16.73
CA GLY A 9 10.52 31.63 -16.02
C GLY A 9 9.13 31.91 -15.45
N GLN A 10 8.83 31.38 -14.26
CA GLN A 10 7.96 31.94 -13.19
C GLN A 10 7.58 30.81 -12.21
N ALA A 11 8.23 30.72 -11.04
CA ALA A 11 7.84 31.44 -9.82
C ALA A 11 6.49 30.97 -9.24
N ARG A 12 6.56 30.05 -8.28
CA ARG A 12 5.68 30.11 -7.10
C ARG A 12 6.50 29.90 -5.84
N SER A 13 6.97 31.03 -5.32
CA SER A 13 7.15 31.23 -3.90
C SER A 13 5.83 30.91 -3.19
N SER A 14 5.90 30.14 -2.13
CA SER A 14 4.85 30.09 -1.11
C SER A 14 5.59 30.02 0.21
N GLY A 15 5.65 31.18 0.88
CA GLY A 15 6.42 31.40 2.09
C GLY A 15 5.89 30.61 3.30
N PRO A 16 6.61 30.69 4.43
CA PRO A 16 6.27 29.98 5.64
C PRO A 16 5.11 30.71 6.34
N GLY A 17 3.91 30.10 6.29
CA GLY A 17 2.72 30.56 6.99
C GLY A 17 2.66 30.00 8.40
N MET A 18 2.86 30.88 9.38
CA MET A 18 2.76 30.66 10.82
C MET A 18 1.29 30.52 11.29
N ALA A 19 1.07 29.58 12.23
CA ALA A 19 -0.01 29.49 13.24
C ALA A 19 -1.42 28.96 12.85
N PRO A 20 -2.26 28.47 13.81
CA PRO A 20 -2.06 28.35 15.27
C PRO A 20 -2.37 26.96 15.89
N SER A 21 -1.98 26.82 17.15
CA SER A 21 -2.41 25.82 18.13
C SER A 21 -3.92 25.87 18.40
N ALA A 22 -4.62 24.74 18.45
CA ALA A 22 -5.72 24.46 19.41
C ALA A 22 -6.37 23.08 19.26
N CYS A 23 -6.67 22.49 20.42
CA CYS A 23 -7.72 21.51 20.73
C CYS A 23 -7.48 20.02 20.38
N CYS A 24 -7.20 19.23 21.43
CA CYS A 24 -6.98 17.78 21.43
C CYS A 24 -8.22 16.92 21.09
N CYS A 25 -9.35 17.50 20.69
CA CYS A 25 -10.60 16.79 20.40
C CYS A 25 -11.30 17.35 19.15
N SER A 26 -10.64 17.30 17.97
CA SER A 26 -11.15 17.86 16.71
C SER A 26 -11.25 16.80 15.60
N PRO A 27 -12.22 16.89 14.67
CA PRO A 27 -12.33 16.04 13.46
C PRO A 27 -11.04 15.98 12.62
N ALA A 28 -10.09 16.91 12.82
CA ALA A 28 -8.75 16.86 12.24
C ALA A 28 -7.91 15.65 12.70
N ALA A 29 -8.11 15.12 13.91
CA ALA A 29 -7.44 13.91 14.38
C ALA A 29 -7.99 12.64 13.70
N LEU A 30 -9.28 12.66 13.32
CA LEU A 30 -9.93 11.59 12.58
C LEU A 30 -9.54 11.63 11.09
N GLN A 31 -9.43 12.82 10.49
CA GLN A 31 -8.87 13.01 9.14
C GLN A 31 -7.40 12.58 9.05
N ARG A 32 -6.63 12.67 10.14
CA ARG A 32 -5.24 12.20 10.22
C ARG A 32 -5.13 10.67 10.39
N ARG A 33 -6.20 10.00 10.84
CA ARG A 33 -6.29 8.53 11.01
C ARG A 33 -6.93 7.83 9.81
N LEU A 34 -7.81 8.52 9.08
CA LEU A 34 -8.51 8.03 7.89
C LEU A 34 -8.35 9.06 6.76
N PRO A 35 -7.21 9.05 6.04
CA PRO A 35 -6.96 9.99 4.96
C PRO A 35 -8.04 9.93 3.87
N ILE A 36 -8.74 8.79 3.72
CA ILE A 36 -9.93 8.57 2.87
C ILE A 36 -10.95 9.71 2.93
N LEU A 37 -11.26 10.20 4.13
CA LEU A 37 -12.26 11.25 4.33
C LEU A 37 -11.79 12.63 3.83
N ALA A 38 -10.49 12.84 3.63
CA ALA A 38 -9.94 14.09 3.13
C ALA A 38 -9.95 14.19 1.60
N TRP A 39 -9.96 13.05 0.87
CA TRP A 39 -9.88 13.05 -0.60
C TRP A 39 -11.14 12.65 -1.33
N LEU A 40 -12.01 11.89 -0.66
CA LEU A 40 -13.32 11.54 -1.18
C LEU A 40 -14.20 12.75 -1.54
N PRO A 41 -14.22 13.88 -0.78
CA PRO A 41 -15.07 15.03 -1.10
C PRO A 41 -14.59 15.83 -2.33
N SER A 42 -13.31 15.71 -2.69
CA SER A 42 -12.68 16.43 -3.81
C SER A 42 -12.60 15.57 -5.08
N TYR A 43 -13.19 14.37 -5.06
CA TYR A 43 -13.06 13.39 -6.12
C TYR A 43 -14.05 13.66 -7.26
N SER A 44 -13.54 13.88 -8.48
CA SER A 44 -14.39 14.18 -9.65
C SER A 44 -14.78 12.89 -10.40
N LEU A 45 -15.96 12.91 -11.04
CA LEU A 45 -16.45 11.79 -11.86
C LEU A 45 -15.55 11.44 -13.05
N GLN A 46 -14.66 12.36 -13.46
CA GLN A 46 -13.69 12.10 -14.53
C GLN A 46 -12.54 11.20 -14.06
N TRP A 47 -12.09 11.36 -12.81
CA TRP A 47 -11.11 10.47 -12.19
C TRP A 47 -11.66 9.06 -12.02
N LEU A 48 -12.95 8.92 -11.68
CA LEU A 48 -13.60 7.61 -11.56
C LEU A 48 -13.46 6.76 -12.83
N LYS A 49 -13.60 7.38 -14.01
CA LYS A 49 -13.47 6.67 -15.29
C LYS A 49 -12.04 6.19 -15.53
N MET A 50 -11.05 7.01 -15.18
CA MET A 50 -9.64 6.64 -15.35
C MET A 50 -9.23 5.57 -14.33
N ASP A 51 -9.66 5.70 -13.08
CA ASP A 51 -9.39 4.74 -12.01
C ASP A 51 -10.10 3.40 -12.26
N PHE A 52 -11.27 3.41 -12.92
CA PHE A 52 -11.94 2.18 -13.32
C PHE A 52 -11.13 1.39 -14.37
N VAL A 53 -10.62 2.06 -15.41
CA VAL A 53 -9.79 1.42 -16.44
C VAL A 53 -8.45 0.97 -15.86
N ALA A 54 -7.84 1.79 -15.00
CA ALA A 54 -6.61 1.44 -14.29
C ALA A 54 -6.82 0.24 -13.36
N GLY A 55 -7.89 0.24 -12.55
CA GLY A 55 -8.25 -0.84 -11.65
C GLY A 55 -8.59 -2.14 -12.38
N LEU A 56 -9.27 -2.07 -13.53
CA LEU A 56 -9.51 -3.22 -14.39
C LEU A 56 -8.19 -3.80 -14.91
N SER A 57 -7.28 -2.95 -15.36
CA SER A 57 -5.97 -3.36 -15.89
C SER A 57 -5.11 -4.04 -14.82
N VAL A 58 -5.05 -3.44 -13.62
CA VAL A 58 -4.33 -4.00 -12.47
C VAL A 58 -5.00 -5.27 -11.96
N GLY A 59 -6.34 -5.33 -11.93
CA GLY A 59 -7.09 -6.51 -11.53
C GLY A 59 -6.85 -7.70 -12.45
N LEU A 60 -6.88 -7.48 -13.77
CA LEU A 60 -6.62 -8.51 -14.78
C LEU A 60 -5.20 -9.08 -14.69
N THR A 61 -4.20 -8.31 -14.28
CA THR A 61 -2.82 -8.80 -14.07
C THR A 61 -2.61 -9.39 -12.68
N ALA A 62 -3.29 -8.88 -11.65
CA ALA A 62 -3.16 -9.35 -10.27
C ALA A 62 -3.74 -10.76 -10.07
N ILE A 63 -4.84 -11.11 -10.76
CA ILE A 63 -5.46 -12.45 -10.67
C ILE A 63 -4.48 -13.57 -11.06
N PRO A 64 -3.90 -13.60 -12.27
CA PRO A 64 -2.95 -14.65 -12.65
C PRO A 64 -1.67 -14.60 -11.81
N GLN A 65 -1.21 -13.40 -11.43
CA GLN A 65 -0.04 -13.25 -10.55
C GLN A 65 -0.26 -13.92 -9.18
N ALA A 66 -1.41 -13.66 -8.54
CA ALA A 66 -1.74 -14.23 -7.24
C ALA A 66 -1.90 -15.76 -7.28
N LEU A 67 -2.50 -16.27 -8.37
CA LEU A 67 -2.62 -17.71 -8.61
C LEU A 67 -1.24 -18.39 -8.74
N ALA A 68 -0.34 -17.82 -9.55
CA ALA A 68 1.01 -18.34 -9.74
C ALA A 68 1.82 -18.31 -8.43
N TYR A 69 1.67 -17.26 -7.63
CA TYR A 69 2.36 -17.11 -6.35
C TYR A 69 1.85 -18.04 -5.25
N ALA A 70 0.58 -18.46 -5.28
CA ALA A 70 0.09 -19.50 -4.37
C ALA A 70 0.70 -20.87 -4.71
N GLU A 71 0.79 -21.21 -5.99
CA GLU A 71 1.43 -22.45 -6.46
C GLU A 71 2.92 -22.49 -6.06
N VAL A 72 3.64 -21.37 -6.20
CA VAL A 72 5.05 -21.26 -5.75
C VAL A 72 5.20 -21.46 -4.24
N ALA A 73 4.19 -21.07 -3.47
CA ALA A 73 4.16 -21.26 -2.02
C ALA A 73 3.73 -22.69 -1.60
N GLY A 74 3.42 -23.58 -2.55
CA GLY A 74 2.95 -24.94 -2.26
C GLY A 74 1.54 -25.00 -1.66
N LEU A 75 0.72 -23.98 -1.93
CA LEU A 75 -0.64 -23.83 -1.41
C LEU A 75 -1.67 -23.93 -2.54
N PRO A 76 -2.92 -24.34 -2.25
CA PRO A 76 -3.98 -24.29 -3.23
C PRO A 76 -4.18 -22.86 -3.78
N PRO A 77 -4.44 -22.70 -5.09
CA PRO A 77 -4.40 -21.41 -5.75
C PRO A 77 -5.43 -20.40 -5.22
N GLN A 78 -6.52 -20.88 -4.61
CA GLN A 78 -7.55 -20.06 -3.99
C GLN A 78 -6.99 -19.19 -2.84
N TYR A 79 -5.96 -19.66 -2.13
CA TYR A 79 -5.32 -18.90 -1.06
C TYR A 79 -4.57 -17.66 -1.58
N GLY A 80 -4.05 -17.70 -2.80
CA GLY A 80 -3.46 -16.54 -3.46
C GLY A 80 -4.48 -15.43 -3.69
N LEU A 81 -5.67 -15.80 -4.18
CA LEU A 81 -6.78 -14.87 -4.37
C LEU A 81 -7.28 -14.29 -3.05
N TYR A 82 -7.40 -15.11 -2.00
CA TYR A 82 -7.82 -14.64 -0.68
C TYR A 82 -6.84 -13.61 -0.09
N SER A 83 -5.54 -13.86 -0.20
CA SER A 83 -4.52 -12.94 0.31
C SER A 83 -4.45 -11.62 -0.48
N ALA A 84 -4.57 -11.68 -1.81
CA ALA A 84 -4.59 -10.49 -2.66
C ALA A 84 -5.82 -9.61 -2.41
N PHE A 85 -7.00 -10.23 -2.31
CA PHE A 85 -8.24 -9.50 -2.06
C PHE A 85 -8.29 -8.88 -0.66
N MET A 86 -7.99 -9.65 0.38
CA MET A 86 -8.03 -9.13 1.75
C MET A 86 -6.95 -8.08 2.01
N GLY A 87 -5.76 -8.22 1.44
CA GLY A 87 -4.70 -7.21 1.54
C GLY A 87 -5.14 -5.84 0.99
N CYS A 88 -5.69 -5.84 -0.23
CA CYS A 88 -6.25 -4.63 -0.85
C CYS A 88 -7.44 -4.06 -0.04
N PHE A 89 -8.34 -4.92 0.43
CA PHE A 89 -9.50 -4.49 1.20
C PHE A 89 -9.11 -3.80 2.51
N VAL A 90 -8.17 -4.37 3.27
CA VAL A 90 -7.68 -3.77 4.52
C VAL A 90 -6.93 -2.46 4.24
N TYR A 91 -6.09 -2.43 3.20
CA TYR A 91 -5.38 -1.21 2.81
C TYR A 91 -6.32 -0.10 2.29
N PHE A 92 -7.45 -0.45 1.69
CA PHE A 92 -8.44 0.55 1.29
C PHE A 92 -8.97 1.36 2.47
N PHE A 93 -9.08 0.77 3.68
CA PHE A 93 -9.55 1.47 4.88
C PHE A 93 -8.43 2.15 5.68
N LEU A 94 -7.24 1.54 5.75
CA LEU A 94 -6.13 2.02 6.60
C LEU A 94 -5.02 2.72 5.82
N GLY A 95 -5.06 2.67 4.49
CA GLY A 95 -3.98 3.09 3.60
C GLY A 95 -3.81 4.60 3.56
N THR A 96 -2.56 5.04 3.64
CA THR A 96 -2.17 6.45 3.59
C THR A 96 -1.91 6.96 2.17
N SER A 97 -1.60 6.06 1.24
CA SER A 97 -1.22 6.38 -0.14
C SER A 97 -2.18 5.76 -1.14
N ARG A 98 -2.58 6.51 -2.17
CA ARG A 98 -3.61 6.11 -3.16
C ARG A 98 -3.10 5.16 -4.25
N ASP A 99 -1.81 5.15 -4.51
CA ASP A 99 -1.23 4.45 -5.66
C ASP A 99 -0.58 3.09 -5.29
N VAL A 100 -0.67 2.68 -4.02
CA VAL A 100 -0.03 1.45 -3.54
C VAL A 100 -0.99 0.28 -3.66
N THR A 101 -0.62 -0.71 -4.48
CA THR A 101 -1.32 -1.99 -4.56
C THR A 101 -0.64 -3.00 -3.64
N LEU A 102 -1.40 -3.59 -2.72
CA LEU A 102 -0.92 -4.69 -1.88
C LEU A 102 -1.30 -6.03 -2.49
N GLY A 103 -0.39 -7.00 -2.44
CA GLY A 103 -0.67 -8.34 -2.89
C GLY A 103 0.46 -9.31 -2.54
N PRO A 104 0.25 -10.61 -2.75
CA PRO A 104 1.32 -11.59 -2.64
C PRO A 104 2.42 -11.24 -3.65
N THR A 105 3.68 -11.38 -3.22
CA THR A 105 4.87 -11.18 -4.05
C THR A 105 5.67 -12.47 -4.13
N ALA A 106 6.49 -12.62 -5.17
CA ALA A 106 7.30 -13.81 -5.39
C ALA A 106 8.17 -14.16 -4.17
N ILE A 107 8.78 -13.14 -3.54
CA ILE A 107 9.63 -13.32 -2.36
C ILE A 107 8.82 -13.85 -1.17
N MET A 108 7.64 -13.27 -0.92
CA MET A 108 6.76 -13.75 0.16
C MET A 108 6.33 -15.20 -0.05
N SER A 109 5.98 -15.58 -1.28
CA SER A 109 5.62 -16.94 -1.63
C SER A 109 6.75 -17.94 -1.42
N LEU A 110 7.96 -17.59 -1.84
CA LEU A 110 9.13 -18.44 -1.65
C LEU A 110 9.45 -18.64 -0.15
N LEU A 111 9.40 -17.58 0.64
CA LEU A 111 9.64 -17.66 2.08
C LEU A 111 8.60 -18.55 2.78
N VAL A 112 7.32 -18.37 2.44
CA VAL A 112 6.23 -19.19 3.00
C VAL A 112 6.34 -20.66 2.58
N SER A 113 6.81 -20.93 1.36
CA SER A 113 7.02 -22.29 0.84
C SER A 113 7.91 -23.14 1.75
N PHE A 114 8.97 -22.56 2.32
CA PHE A 114 9.88 -23.26 3.23
C PHE A 114 9.24 -23.73 4.54
N TYR A 115 8.13 -23.12 4.96
CA TYR A 115 7.51 -23.37 6.27
C TYR A 115 6.10 -23.97 6.20
N THR A 116 5.52 -24.12 5.01
CA THR A 116 4.12 -24.53 4.86
C THR A 116 3.94 -26.05 4.88
N PHE A 117 4.98 -26.85 4.61
CA PHE A 117 4.92 -28.33 4.62
C PHE A 117 3.68 -28.92 3.90
N HIS A 118 3.21 -28.28 2.83
CA HIS A 118 1.97 -28.63 2.09
C HIS A 118 0.66 -28.57 2.89
N GLU A 119 0.69 -28.02 4.10
CA GLU A 119 -0.46 -27.89 4.99
C GLU A 119 -0.85 -26.42 5.16
N PRO A 120 -2.07 -26.02 4.76
CA PRO A 120 -2.48 -24.61 4.75
C PRO A 120 -2.57 -24.00 6.15
N ALA A 121 -2.71 -24.82 7.20
CA ALA A 121 -2.78 -24.36 8.59
C ALA A 121 -1.51 -23.61 9.02
N TYR A 122 -0.32 -24.07 8.60
CA TYR A 122 0.94 -23.42 8.94
C TYR A 122 1.05 -22.04 8.26
N ALA A 123 0.62 -21.91 7.00
CA ALA A 123 0.61 -20.63 6.30
C ALA A 123 -0.29 -19.59 7.02
N VAL A 124 -1.47 -20.01 7.50
CA VAL A 124 -2.37 -19.14 8.27
C VAL A 124 -1.75 -18.71 9.61
N LEU A 125 -1.10 -19.64 10.33
CA LEU A 125 -0.42 -19.33 11.59
C LEU A 125 0.75 -18.36 11.38
N LEU A 126 1.54 -18.56 10.32
CA LEU A 126 2.65 -17.66 9.94
C LEU A 126 2.13 -16.27 9.57
N ALA A 127 1.03 -16.19 8.80
CA ALA A 127 0.39 -14.93 8.45
C ALA A 127 -0.13 -14.20 9.70
N PHE A 128 -0.76 -14.93 10.63
CA PHE A 128 -1.23 -14.36 11.90
C PHE A 128 -0.07 -13.82 12.75
N LEU A 129 0.98 -14.61 12.94
CA LEU A 129 2.13 -14.23 13.75
C LEU A 129 2.89 -13.04 13.15
N SER A 130 3.11 -13.05 11.83
CA SER A 130 3.74 -11.93 11.11
C SER A 130 2.90 -10.65 11.22
N GLY A 131 1.57 -10.75 11.16
CA GLY A 131 0.66 -9.63 11.41
C GLY A 131 0.77 -9.08 12.83
N CYS A 132 0.83 -9.94 13.85
CA CYS A 132 1.07 -9.51 15.23
C CYS A 132 2.40 -8.76 15.39
N ILE A 133 3.47 -9.25 14.76
CA ILE A 133 4.79 -8.61 14.77
C ILE A 133 4.75 -7.26 14.06
N GLN A 134 4.10 -7.16 12.90
CA GLN A 134 3.91 -5.90 12.17
C GLN A 134 3.10 -4.88 12.98
N LEU A 135 2.06 -5.33 13.68
CA LEU A 135 1.26 -4.47 14.56
C LEU A 135 2.11 -3.97 15.74
N ALA A 136 2.89 -4.85 16.37
CA ALA A 136 3.80 -4.47 17.45
C ALA A 136 4.86 -3.45 16.97
N MET A 137 5.47 -3.66 15.80
CA MET A 137 6.42 -2.72 15.20
C MET A 137 5.76 -1.36 14.90
N GLY A 138 4.51 -1.36 14.42
CA GLY A 138 3.72 -0.16 14.19
C GLY A 138 3.41 0.61 15.47
N VAL A 139 3.04 -0.09 16.56
CA VAL A 139 2.76 0.52 17.88
C VAL A 139 4.02 1.12 18.49
N LEU A 140 5.17 0.43 18.37
CA LEU A 140 6.47 0.92 18.86
C LEU A 140 7.08 2.01 17.97
N ARG A 141 6.42 2.40 16.86
CA ARG A 141 6.90 3.39 15.88
C ARG A 141 8.30 3.08 15.35
N LEU A 142 8.62 1.80 15.18
CA LEU A 142 9.91 1.34 14.64
C LEU A 142 10.08 1.57 13.12
N GLY A 143 9.16 2.31 12.48
CA GLY A 143 9.27 2.66 11.06
C GLY A 143 10.55 3.44 10.73
N PHE A 144 11.10 4.19 11.68
CA PHE A 144 12.40 4.86 11.53
C PHE A 144 13.56 3.88 11.26
N LEU A 145 13.44 2.62 11.70
CA LEU A 145 14.44 1.59 11.41
C LEU A 145 14.41 1.14 9.94
N LEU A 146 13.24 1.21 9.29
CA LEU A 146 13.10 0.91 7.86
C LEU A 146 13.76 1.99 6.99
N ASP A 147 13.84 3.23 7.46
CA ASP A 147 14.53 4.33 6.77
C ASP A 147 16.06 4.12 6.73
N PHE A 148 16.61 3.28 7.62
CA PHE A 148 18.03 2.89 7.61
C PHE A 148 18.34 1.67 6.74
N ILE A 149 17.32 0.97 6.24
CA ILE A 149 17.49 0.04 5.13
C ILE A 149 17.70 0.91 3.89
N SER A 150 18.96 1.25 3.62
CA SER A 150 19.37 1.83 2.35
C SER A 150 18.86 0.93 1.23
N TYR A 151 18.20 1.53 0.25
CA TYR A 151 17.71 0.88 -0.96
C TYR A 151 18.76 -0.16 -1.43
N PRO A 152 18.48 -1.46 -1.34
CA PRO A 152 19.42 -2.45 -1.87
C PRO A 152 19.50 -2.24 -3.38
N VAL A 153 20.73 -2.31 -3.89
CA VAL A 153 21.06 -2.33 -5.32
C VAL A 153 20.31 -3.43 -6.07
#